data_AF-A0A7C9AKD6-F1
#
_entry.id   AF-A0A7C9AKD6-F1
#
_cell.length_a   1.000
_cell.length_b   1.000
_cell.length_c   1.000
_cell.angle_alpha   90.00
_cell.angle_beta   90.00
_cell.angle_gamma   90.00
#
_symmetry.space_group_name_H-M   'P 1'
#
loop_
_entity.id
_entity.type
_entity.pdbx_description
1 polymer ?
#
loop_
_entity_poly.entity_id
_entity_poly.type
_entity_poly.pdbx_seq_one_letter_code
_entity_poly.pdbx_strand_id
1 'polypeptide(L)'
;EGEYWRVVEKATEEIEVLDGADVETGVFGSGFPKLSDQGYSTSAEEYVKSGWNLNNLPRLPGSVLCYENADISGVQVPWLYVGMCFSSFCWHVEDHHLYSLNYMHFGAPKVWYGVPGNGAAKLE
;
A
#
# COMPACT_ATOMS: atom_id res chain seq x y z
N GLU A 1 -15.43 5.95 -12.93
CA GLU A 1 -15.95 4.75 -12.25
C GLU A 1 -16.89 3.94 -13.13
N GLY A 2 -18.00 4.49 -13.63
CA GLY A 2 -18.96 3.72 -14.46
C GLY A 2 -18.35 3.00 -15.67
N GLU A 3 -17.36 3.60 -16.35
CA GLU A 3 -16.69 2.96 -17.47
C GLU A 3 -15.85 1.75 -17.07
N TYR A 4 -15.20 1.78 -15.90
CA TYR A 4 -14.45 0.63 -15.38
C TYR A 4 -15.39 -0.58 -15.20
N TRP A 5 -16.53 -0.37 -14.53
CA TRP A 5 -17.51 -1.43 -14.33
C TRP A 5 -18.20 -1.86 -15.62
N ARG A 6 -18.42 -0.95 -16.60
CA ARG A 6 -18.89 -1.33 -17.94
C ARG A 6 -17.95 -2.32 -18.60
N VAL A 7 -16.63 -2.03 -18.58
CA VAL A 7 -15.61 -2.90 -19.16
C VAL A 7 -15.59 -4.26 -18.45
N VAL A 8 -15.63 -4.28 -17.12
CA VAL A 8 -15.61 -5.52 -16.32
C VAL A 8 -16.87 -6.37 -16.52
N GLU A 9 -18.06 -5.77 -16.48
CA GLU A 9 -19.33 -6.51 -16.49
C GLU A 9 -19.87 -6.79 -17.90
N LYS A 10 -19.55 -5.92 -18.87
CA LYS A 10 -20.15 -5.89 -20.22
C LYS A 10 -19.10 -5.56 -21.27
N ALA A 11 -17.98 -6.29 -21.25
CA ALA A 11 -16.88 -6.12 -22.19
C ALA A 11 -17.37 -6.21 -23.65
N THR A 12 -17.13 -5.14 -24.42
CA THR A 12 -17.36 -5.09 -25.87
C THR A 12 -16.05 -5.11 -26.66
N GLU A 13 -14.94 -4.88 -25.96
CA GLU A 13 -13.59 -4.76 -26.47
C GLU A 13 -12.62 -5.33 -25.43
N GLU A 14 -11.45 -5.73 -25.89
CA GLU A 14 -10.36 -6.18 -25.02
C GLU A 14 -9.54 -4.96 -24.60
N ILE A 15 -9.34 -4.82 -23.28
CA ILE A 15 -8.55 -3.74 -22.69
C ILE A 15 -7.48 -4.37 -21.80
N GLU A 16 -6.23 -4.05 -22.11
CA GLU A 16 -5.08 -4.42 -21.30
C GLU A 16 -4.54 -3.19 -20.58
N VAL A 17 -4.13 -3.38 -19.33
CA VAL A 17 -3.51 -2.33 -18.51
C VAL A 17 -2.29 -2.91 -17.80
N LEU A 18 -1.30 -2.06 -17.57
CA LEU A 18 -0.10 -2.40 -16.81
C LEU A 18 -0.30 -1.99 -15.35
N ASP A 19 0.24 -2.79 -14.44
CA ASP A 19 0.27 -2.47 -13.02
C ASP A 19 1.64 -2.89 -12.45
N GLY A 20 2.20 -2.04 -11.59
CA GLY A 20 3.42 -2.34 -10.84
C GLY A 20 3.07 -2.55 -9.38
N ALA A 21 2.84 -3.80 -8.98
CA ALA A 21 2.48 -4.18 -7.62
C ALA A 21 3.66 -4.81 -6.86
N ASP A 22 3.57 -4.80 -5.53
CA ASP A 22 4.47 -5.49 -4.59
C ASP A 22 5.96 -5.16 -4.80
N VAL A 23 6.24 -3.91 -5.16
CA VAL A 23 7.62 -3.44 -5.36
C VAL A 23 8.29 -3.23 -4.02
N GLU A 24 9.34 -4.00 -3.73
CA GLU A 24 10.04 -3.97 -2.45
C GLU A 24 10.82 -2.66 -2.26
N THR A 25 10.39 -1.85 -1.27
CA THR A 25 11.08 -0.59 -0.97
C THR A 25 12.46 -0.77 -0.31
N GLY A 26 12.78 -1.99 0.14
CA GLY A 26 14.13 -2.35 0.58
C GLY A 26 15.16 -2.34 -0.56
N VAL A 27 14.73 -2.60 -1.80
CA VAL A 27 15.57 -2.62 -3.00
C VAL A 27 15.45 -1.33 -3.80
N PHE A 28 14.21 -0.88 -4.03
CA PHE A 28 13.92 0.28 -4.90
C PHE A 28 13.93 1.63 -4.18
N GLY A 29 13.95 1.62 -2.84
CA GLY A 29 13.77 2.80 -2.02
C GLY A 29 12.29 3.06 -1.67
N SER A 30 12.08 3.81 -0.59
CA SER A 30 10.73 4.20 -0.15
C SER A 30 10.37 5.56 -0.73
N GLY A 31 9.07 5.83 -0.89
CA GLY A 31 8.56 7.18 -1.17
C GLY A 31 8.62 8.12 0.05
N PHE A 32 8.89 7.59 1.25
CA PHE A 32 9.12 8.38 2.45
C PHE A 32 10.63 8.61 2.68
N PRO A 33 11.02 9.77 3.24
CA PRO A 33 12.41 10.04 3.55
C PRO A 33 12.92 9.13 4.67
N LYS A 34 14.20 8.76 4.61
CA LYS A 34 14.93 7.96 5.60
C LYS A 34 16.17 8.69 6.12
N LEU A 35 16.63 8.33 7.32
CA LEU A 35 17.88 8.87 7.90
C LEU A 35 19.12 8.52 7.05
N SER A 36 19.07 7.42 6.30
CA SER A 36 20.15 6.95 5.43
C SER A 36 20.31 7.75 4.14
N ASP A 37 19.35 8.62 3.80
CA ASP A 37 19.35 9.34 2.53
C ASP A 37 20.40 10.46 2.55
N GLN A 38 21.34 10.44 1.59
CA GLN A 38 22.36 11.48 1.48
C GLN A 38 21.70 12.84 1.15
N GLY A 39 22.04 13.89 1.89
CA GLY A 39 21.55 15.25 1.64
C GLY A 39 20.34 15.67 2.48
N TYR A 40 20.06 14.98 3.58
CA TYR A 40 19.03 15.34 4.56
C TYR A 40 19.10 16.81 4.96
N SER A 41 18.01 17.55 4.67
CA SER A 41 17.77 18.87 5.24
C SER A 41 17.08 18.73 6.59
N THR A 42 17.37 19.62 7.53
CA THR A 42 16.67 19.72 8.82
C THR A 42 15.16 19.88 8.69
N SER A 43 14.66 20.36 7.54
CA SER A 43 13.23 20.45 7.24
C SER A 43 12.53 19.09 7.01
N ALA A 44 13.27 18.01 6.73
CA ALA A 44 12.72 16.67 6.53
C ALA A 44 12.64 15.84 7.84
N GLU A 45 13.20 16.36 8.94
CA GLU A 45 13.32 15.62 10.20
C GLU A 45 12.00 15.11 10.76
N GLU A 46 10.98 15.97 10.71
CA GLU A 46 9.64 15.66 11.17
C GLU A 46 9.06 14.45 10.41
N TYR A 47 9.19 14.42 9.08
CA TYR A 47 8.65 13.34 8.24
C TYR A 47 9.43 12.03 8.39
N VAL A 48 10.74 12.11 8.62
CA VAL A 48 11.56 10.92 8.87
C VAL A 48 11.16 10.25 10.19
N LYS A 49 10.91 11.04 11.24
CA LYS A 49 10.57 10.53 12.58
C LYS A 49 9.09 10.31 12.83
N SER A 50 8.23 10.74 11.91
CA SER A 50 6.78 10.60 12.05
C SER A 50 6.36 9.13 12.18
N GLY A 51 5.41 8.85 13.07
CA GLY A 51 4.77 7.53 13.16
C GLY A 51 3.89 7.20 11.94
N TRP A 52 3.52 8.21 11.14
CA TRP A 52 2.78 8.03 9.88
C TRP A 52 3.70 7.71 8.69
N ASN A 53 5.01 7.75 8.88
CA ASN A 53 5.96 7.19 7.91
C ASN A 53 5.84 5.66 7.98
N LEU A 54 5.41 5.03 6.89
CA LEU A 54 5.12 3.60 6.87
C LEU A 54 6.35 2.72 7.15
N ASN A 55 7.56 3.25 7.02
CA ASN A 55 8.78 2.54 7.43
C ASN A 55 8.91 2.40 8.96
N ASN A 56 8.25 3.26 9.73
CA ASN A 56 8.31 3.26 11.20
C ASN A 56 7.11 2.55 11.82
N LEU A 57 5.95 2.59 11.15
CA LEU A 57 4.65 2.15 11.67
C LEU A 57 4.66 0.75 12.31
N PRO A 58 5.24 -0.30 11.68
CA PRO A 58 5.20 -1.65 12.23
C PRO A 58 5.95 -1.78 13.56
N ARG A 59 6.93 -0.89 13.82
CA ARG A 59 7.78 -0.93 15.01
C ARG A 59 7.38 0.07 16.10
N LEU A 60 6.27 0.80 15.93
CA LEU A 60 5.80 1.72 16.96
C LEU A 60 5.31 0.98 18.23
N PRO A 61 5.43 1.61 19.42
CA PRO A 61 4.83 1.07 20.64
C PRO A 61 3.33 0.83 20.48
N GLY A 62 2.89 -0.38 20.79
CA GLY A 62 1.49 -0.82 20.61
C GLY A 62 1.25 -1.67 19.36
N SER A 63 2.17 -1.64 18.38
CA SER A 63 2.17 -2.64 17.30
C SER A 63 2.78 -3.94 17.82
N VAL A 64 2.11 -5.08 17.61
CA VAL A 64 2.68 -6.40 17.96
C VAL A 64 3.87 -6.76 17.06
N LEU A 65 3.98 -6.15 15.88
CA LEU A 65 5.06 -6.39 14.93
C LEU A 65 6.41 -5.82 15.41
N CYS A 66 6.42 -4.96 16.46
CA CYS A 66 7.67 -4.45 17.02
C CYS A 66 8.54 -5.53 17.69
N TYR A 67 7.96 -6.70 18.00
CA TYR A 67 8.67 -7.86 18.56
C TYR A 67 9.24 -8.81 17.50
N GLU A 68 8.88 -8.62 16.23
CA GLU A 68 9.48 -9.37 15.13
C GLU A 68 10.77 -8.67 14.69
N ASN A 69 11.85 -9.45 14.64
CA ASN A 69 13.18 -8.93 14.29
C ASN A 69 13.42 -8.99 12.78
N ALA A 70 12.74 -9.89 12.07
CA ALA A 70 12.81 -9.97 10.62
C ALA A 70 12.18 -8.74 9.95
N ASP A 71 12.76 -8.35 8.83
CA ASP A 71 12.21 -7.34 7.93
C ASP A 71 11.40 -8.06 6.84
N ILE A 72 10.17 -8.48 7.16
CA ILE A 72 9.31 -9.21 6.23
C ILE A 72 8.72 -8.22 5.21
N SER A 73 8.97 -8.49 3.94
CA SER A 73 8.48 -7.73 2.79
C SER A 73 6.94 -7.67 2.82
N GLY A 74 6.38 -6.47 2.66
CA GLY A 74 4.93 -6.23 2.71
C GLY A 74 4.34 -6.08 4.12
N VAL A 75 5.04 -6.57 5.16
CA VAL A 75 4.56 -6.53 6.56
C VAL A 75 5.32 -5.50 7.40
N GLN A 76 6.66 -5.62 7.54
CA GLN A 76 7.49 -4.60 8.19
C GLN A 76 8.10 -3.63 7.18
N VAL A 77 8.44 -4.12 5.98
CA VAL A 77 9.00 -3.30 4.91
C VAL A 77 7.88 -2.93 3.94
N PRO A 78 7.55 -1.64 3.76
CA PRO A 78 6.45 -1.25 2.89
C PRO A 78 6.66 -1.70 1.44
N TRP A 79 5.57 -2.02 0.76
CA TRP A 79 5.53 -2.18 -0.69
C TRP A 79 5.14 -0.87 -1.38
N LEU A 80 5.62 -0.71 -2.61
CA LEU A 80 5.27 0.38 -3.50
C LEU A 80 4.37 -0.15 -4.62
N TYR A 81 3.32 0.63 -4.94
CA TYR A 81 2.38 0.35 -6.01
C TYR A 81 2.38 1.50 -7.01
N VAL A 82 2.60 1.19 -8.29
CA VAL A 82 2.57 2.15 -9.39
C VAL A 82 1.47 1.74 -10.36
N GLY A 83 0.32 2.39 -10.23
CA GLY A 83 -0.86 2.12 -11.04
C GLY A 83 -1.07 3.13 -12.17
N MET A 84 -1.83 2.71 -13.18
CA MET A 84 -2.37 3.57 -14.23
C MET A 84 -3.91 3.56 -14.25
N CYS A 85 -4.52 4.28 -15.18
CA CYS A 85 -5.97 4.26 -15.34
C CYS A 85 -6.47 2.81 -15.52
N PHE A 86 -7.50 2.43 -14.77
CA PHE A 86 -8.09 1.08 -14.71
C PHE A 86 -7.19 -0.04 -14.16
N SER A 87 -5.96 0.23 -13.73
CA SER A 87 -5.21 -0.72 -12.89
C SER A 87 -6.05 -1.06 -11.64
N SER A 88 -6.09 -2.33 -11.28
CA SER A 88 -6.98 -2.82 -10.22
C SER A 88 -6.35 -3.98 -9.47
N PHE A 89 -6.68 -4.06 -8.18
CA PHE A 89 -6.34 -5.17 -7.31
C PHE A 89 -7.65 -5.85 -6.89
N CYS A 90 -7.70 -7.17 -7.04
CA CYS A 90 -8.90 -7.96 -6.78
C CYS A 90 -9.24 -8.00 -5.28
N TRP A 91 -10.46 -8.45 -4.97
CA TRP A 91 -10.89 -8.72 -3.60
C TRP A 91 -9.90 -9.62 -2.88
N HIS A 92 -9.40 -9.17 -1.74
CA HIS A 92 -8.51 -9.92 -0.85
C HIS A 92 -8.66 -9.40 0.59
N VAL A 93 -8.03 -10.13 1.50
CA VAL A 93 -7.75 -9.70 2.88
C VAL A 93 -6.26 -9.84 3.12
N GLU A 94 -5.74 -9.09 4.08
CA GLU A 94 -4.32 -9.18 4.45
C GLU A 94 -4.01 -10.53 5.09
N ASP A 95 -2.77 -10.98 4.90
CA ASP A 95 -2.25 -12.15 5.59
C ASP A 95 -2.43 -12.02 7.10
N HIS A 96 -2.86 -13.11 7.74
CA HIS A 96 -3.19 -13.15 9.17
C HIS A 96 -4.27 -12.14 9.60
N HIS A 97 -5.05 -11.59 8.67
CA HIS A 97 -6.04 -10.54 8.91
C HIS A 97 -5.45 -9.32 9.64
N LEU A 98 -4.20 -8.97 9.31
CA LEU A 98 -3.56 -7.78 9.82
C LEU A 98 -4.24 -6.50 9.29
N TYR A 99 -3.92 -5.38 9.92
CA TYR A 99 -4.29 -4.07 9.40
C TYR A 99 -3.39 -3.71 8.22
N SER A 100 -3.99 -3.17 7.17
CA SER A 100 -3.29 -2.53 6.06
C SER A 100 -3.37 -1.01 6.19
N LEU A 101 -2.26 -0.31 5.91
CA LEU A 101 -2.25 1.15 5.80
C LEU A 101 -1.62 1.55 4.47
N ASN A 102 -2.37 2.29 3.65
CA ASN A 102 -1.94 2.76 2.35
C ASN A 102 -1.76 4.29 2.35
N TYR A 103 -0.70 4.78 1.72
CA TYR A 103 -0.46 6.22 1.53
C TYR A 103 -0.27 6.54 0.04
N MET A 104 -1.11 7.43 -0.49
CA MET A 104 -1.00 7.90 -1.87
C MET A 104 -0.02 9.08 -1.92
N HIS A 105 1.23 8.81 -2.30
CA HIS A 105 2.27 9.84 -2.35
C HIS A 105 1.94 11.01 -3.29
N PHE A 106 1.47 10.71 -4.51
CA PHE A 106 1.04 11.67 -5.52
C PHE A 106 0.29 10.95 -6.65
N GLY A 107 -0.31 11.70 -7.57
CA GLY A 107 -0.98 11.15 -8.76
C GLY A 107 -2.49 11.27 -8.72
N ALA A 108 -3.16 10.56 -9.63
CA ALA A 108 -4.61 10.55 -9.72
C ALA A 108 -5.25 9.73 -8.56
N PRO A 109 -6.52 9.99 -8.21
CA PRO A 109 -7.19 9.27 -7.13
C PRO A 109 -7.27 7.75 -7.35
N LYS A 110 -7.19 7.00 -6.24
CA LYS A 110 -7.45 5.55 -6.17
C LYS A 110 -8.84 5.32 -5.57
N VAL A 111 -9.65 4.47 -6.20
CA VAL A 111 -10.99 4.10 -5.71
C VAL A 111 -10.88 2.81 -4.89
N TRP A 112 -11.59 2.76 -3.76
CA TRP A 112 -11.60 1.61 -2.84
C TRP A 112 -13.01 1.12 -2.61
N TYR A 113 -13.17 -0.20 -2.54
CA TYR A 113 -14.38 -0.87 -2.08
C TYR A 113 -14.02 -1.68 -0.84
N GLY A 114 -14.74 -1.45 0.26
CA GLY A 114 -14.48 -2.11 1.55
C GLY A 114 -15.69 -2.89 2.02
N VAL A 115 -15.45 -4.10 2.53
CA VAL A 115 -16.45 -4.92 3.23
C VAL A 115 -16.06 -4.99 4.70
N PRO A 116 -16.98 -4.73 5.64
CA PRO A 116 -16.67 -4.82 7.06
C PRO A 116 -16.33 -6.27 7.45
N GLY A 117 -15.43 -6.45 8.41
CA GLY A 117 -14.97 -7.80 8.81
C GLY A 117 -16.08 -8.74 9.28
N ASN A 118 -17.16 -8.21 9.87
CA ASN A 118 -18.34 -9.01 10.24
C ASN A 118 -19.17 -9.48 9.02
N GLY A 119 -18.90 -8.95 7.83
CA GLY A 119 -19.50 -9.36 6.56
C GLY A 119 -18.64 -10.30 5.73
N ALA A 120 -17.42 -10.66 6.19
CA ALA A 120 -16.48 -11.48 5.43
C ALA A 120 -17.08 -12.83 5.01
N ALA A 121 -17.62 -13.60 5.96
CA ALA A 121 -18.22 -14.91 5.70
C ALA A 121 -19.48 -14.88 4.80
N LYS A 122 -20.05 -13.70 4.52
CA LYS A 122 -21.16 -13.54 3.56
C LYS A 122 -20.66 -13.23 2.15
N LEU A 123 -19.45 -12.68 2.03
CA LEU A 123 -18.81 -12.37 0.75
C LEU A 123 -18.19 -13.62 0.12
N GLU A 124 -17.61 -14.49 0.96
CA GLU A 124 -17.09 -15.83 0.61
C GLU A 124 -18.19 -16.77 0.08
#